data_AF-A0A023BV45-F1
#
_entry.id   AF-A0A023BV45-F1
#
_cell.length_a   1.000
_cell.length_b   1.000
_cell.length_c   1.000
_cell.angle_alpha   90.00
_cell.angle_beta   90.00
_cell.angle_gamma   90.00
#
_symmetry.space_group_name_H-M   'P 1'
#
loop_
_entity.id
_entity.type
_entity.pdbx_description
1 polymer ?
#
loop_
_entity_poly.entity_id
_entity_poly.type
_entity_poly.pdbx_seq_one_letter_code
_entity_poly.pdbx_strand_id
1 'polypeptide(L)'
;MPFITDEELQGFKDQIEKAEESKRAVDYARNKAVKDEKENSRKFKIATIILGIIALLGVAGTVYFMNFNTPENMITQKKHKSEMTTRDTKIAELTETVKNLSMNQELDSNSTGVGNGRSLQDELVYAVQIGAFESIDLSMYSENFVNFRQIKSGGFNKYALGNFETLNEAKKFRRELVRLGFRNAFIASYQNGERLQIEEAW
;
A
#
# COMPACT_ATOMS: atom_id res chain seq x y z
N MET A 1 -26.98 4.50 -96.33
CA MET A 1 -26.65 4.71 -94.90
C MET A 1 -26.78 3.35 -94.23
N PRO A 2 -25.84 2.92 -93.36
CA PRO A 2 -26.05 1.68 -92.61
C PRO A 2 -27.21 1.90 -91.62
N PHE A 3 -28.20 1.02 -91.63
CA PHE A 3 -29.35 1.04 -90.73
C PHE A 3 -29.21 -0.10 -89.74
N ILE A 4 -29.38 0.21 -88.46
CA ILE A 4 -29.40 -0.80 -87.38
C ILE A 4 -30.69 -1.59 -87.51
N THR A 5 -30.60 -2.92 -87.49
CA THR A 5 -31.78 -3.79 -87.50
C THR A 5 -32.41 -3.84 -86.11
N ASP A 6 -33.72 -4.14 -86.03
CA ASP A 6 -34.42 -4.22 -84.74
C ASP A 6 -33.80 -5.26 -83.79
N GLU A 7 -33.20 -6.32 -84.35
CA GLU A 7 -32.47 -7.35 -83.61
C GLU A 7 -31.17 -6.82 -83.00
N GLU A 8 -30.39 -6.02 -83.74
CA GLU A 8 -29.19 -5.35 -83.22
C GLU A 8 -29.54 -4.33 -82.12
N LEU A 9 -30.65 -3.58 -82.28
CA LEU A 9 -31.12 -2.64 -81.27
C LEU A 9 -31.55 -3.34 -79.98
N GLN A 10 -32.23 -4.48 -80.09
CA GLN A 10 -32.61 -5.30 -78.94
C GLN A 10 -31.37 -5.88 -78.24
N GLY A 11 -30.39 -6.38 -79.00
CA GLY A 11 -29.13 -6.85 -78.46
C GLY A 11 -28.35 -5.77 -77.70
N PHE A 12 -28.37 -4.52 -78.15
CA PHE A 12 -27.79 -3.40 -77.41
C PHE A 12 -28.53 -3.09 -76.11
N LYS A 13 -29.87 -3.13 -76.11
CA LYS A 13 -30.66 -2.92 -74.89
C LYS A 13 -30.38 -3.99 -73.84
N ASP A 14 -30.36 -5.26 -74.25
CA ASP A 14 -30.06 -6.38 -73.35
C ASP A 14 -28.64 -6.29 -72.77
N GLN A 15 -27.67 -5.84 -73.58
CA GLN A 15 -26.31 -5.60 -73.10
C GLN A 15 -26.23 -4.45 -72.10
N ILE A 16 -26.95 -3.35 -72.34
CA ILE A 16 -27.01 -2.22 -71.41
C ILE A 16 -27.68 -2.64 -70.09
N GLU A 17 -28.79 -3.38 -70.15
CA GLU A 17 -29.49 -3.89 -68.97
C GLU A 17 -28.59 -4.81 -68.14
N LYS A 18 -27.93 -5.80 -68.77
CA LYS A 18 -26.95 -6.66 -68.09
C LYS A 18 -25.77 -5.89 -67.52
N ALA A 19 -25.29 -4.86 -68.22
CA ALA A 19 -24.21 -3.99 -67.75
C ALA A 19 -24.65 -3.13 -66.55
N GLU A 20 -25.89 -2.65 -66.52
CA GLU A 20 -26.44 -1.92 -65.37
C GLU A 20 -26.67 -2.83 -64.16
N GLU A 21 -27.22 -4.02 -64.36
CA GLU A 21 -27.42 -5.00 -63.30
C GLU A 21 -26.09 -5.43 -62.67
N SER A 22 -25.08 -5.73 -63.50
CA SER A 22 -23.75 -6.07 -63.02
C SER A 22 -23.10 -4.92 -62.25
N LYS A 23 -23.24 -3.67 -62.72
CA LYS A 23 -22.79 -2.48 -61.96
C LYS A 23 -23.49 -2.37 -60.60
N ARG A 24 -24.81 -2.53 -60.53
CA ARG A 24 -25.56 -2.49 -59.27
C ARG A 24 -25.14 -3.60 -58.31
N ALA A 25 -24.93 -4.81 -58.80
CA ALA A 25 -24.45 -5.94 -58.00
C ALA A 25 -23.05 -5.67 -57.43
N VAL A 26 -22.15 -5.12 -58.25
CA VAL A 26 -20.79 -4.72 -57.84
C VAL A 26 -20.83 -3.57 -56.83
N ASP A 27 -21.64 -2.54 -57.05
CA ASP A 27 -21.79 -1.40 -56.14
C ASP A 27 -22.38 -1.83 -54.79
N TYR A 28 -23.36 -2.74 -54.80
CA TYR A 28 -23.91 -3.33 -53.58
C TYR A 28 -22.84 -4.13 -52.82
N ALA A 29 -22.11 -5.01 -53.51
CA ALA A 29 -21.05 -5.82 -52.90
C ALA A 29 -19.93 -4.93 -52.33
N ARG A 30 -19.52 -3.90 -53.06
CA ARG A 30 -18.52 -2.91 -52.63
C ARG A 30 -19.00 -2.15 -51.40
N ASN A 31 -20.20 -1.61 -51.42
CA ASN A 31 -20.74 -0.84 -50.30
C ASN A 31 -20.95 -1.70 -49.04
N LYS A 32 -21.34 -2.97 -49.22
CA LYS A 32 -21.42 -3.94 -48.13
C LYS A 32 -20.04 -4.22 -47.53
N ALA A 33 -19.05 -4.54 -48.37
CA ALA A 33 -17.67 -4.78 -47.93
C ALA A 33 -17.07 -3.58 -47.20
N VAL A 34 -17.27 -2.36 -47.71
CA VAL A 34 -16.79 -1.12 -47.06
C VAL A 34 -17.47 -0.90 -45.69
N LYS A 35 -18.76 -1.21 -45.56
CA LYS A 35 -19.47 -1.13 -44.27
C LYS A 35 -18.94 -2.16 -43.28
N ASP A 36 -18.77 -3.41 -43.71
CA ASP A 36 -18.27 -4.51 -42.88
C ASP A 36 -16.83 -4.24 -42.41
N GLU A 37 -15.96 -3.71 -43.29
CA GLU A 37 -14.59 -3.30 -42.95
C GLU A 37 -14.57 -2.12 -41.95
N LYS A 38 -15.46 -1.14 -42.15
CA LYS A 38 -15.60 0.01 -41.23
C LYS A 38 -16.14 -0.41 -39.86
N GLU A 39 -17.03 -1.40 -39.80
CA GLU A 39 -17.52 -1.97 -38.54
C GLU A 39 -16.42 -2.76 -37.82
N ASN A 40 -15.70 -3.62 -38.54
CA ASN A 40 -14.61 -4.42 -37.98
C ASN A 40 -13.47 -3.54 -37.48
N SER A 41 -13.09 -2.48 -38.20
CA SER A 41 -12.08 -1.54 -37.75
C SER A 41 -12.52 -0.74 -36.51
N ARG A 42 -13.81 -0.40 -36.36
CA ARG A 42 -14.34 0.20 -35.12
C ARG A 42 -14.28 -0.76 -33.95
N LYS A 43 -14.73 -2.01 -34.14
CA LYS A 43 -14.64 -3.06 -33.12
C LYS A 43 -13.20 -3.31 -32.68
N PHE A 44 -12.27 -3.35 -33.65
CA PHE A 44 -10.83 -3.51 -33.37
C PHE A 44 -10.27 -2.32 -32.58
N LYS A 45 -10.58 -1.07 -32.96
CA LYS A 45 -10.16 0.13 -32.20
C LYS A 45 -10.66 0.10 -30.77
N ILE A 46 -11.93 -0.24 -30.55
CA ILE A 46 -12.50 -0.37 -29.20
C ILE A 46 -11.79 -1.47 -28.41
N ALA A 47 -11.57 -2.65 -29.02
CA ALA A 47 -10.85 -3.75 -28.38
C ALA A 47 -9.41 -3.36 -27.99
N THR A 48 -8.69 -2.62 -28.83
CA THR A 48 -7.34 -2.15 -28.52
C THR A 48 -7.30 -1.17 -27.34
N ILE A 49 -8.30 -0.29 -27.21
CA ILE A 49 -8.41 0.63 -26.07
C ILE A 49 -8.66 -0.15 -24.79
N ILE A 50 -9.59 -1.11 -24.81
CA ILE A 50 -9.90 -1.96 -23.65
C ILE A 50 -8.67 -2.77 -23.22
N LEU A 51 -7.94 -3.37 -24.19
CA LEU A 51 -6.71 -4.10 -23.91
C LEU A 51 -5.64 -3.22 -23.24
N GLY A 52 -5.49 -1.97 -23.69
CA GLY A 52 -4.58 -1.00 -23.09
C GLY A 52 -4.95 -0.64 -21.65
N ILE A 53 -6.24 -0.47 -21.35
CA ILE A 53 -6.73 -0.21 -19.99
C ILE A 53 -6.48 -1.43 -19.08
N ILE A 54 -6.77 -2.63 -19.57
CA ILE A 54 -6.50 -3.88 -18.82
C ILE A 54 -5.01 -4.04 -18.55
N ALA A 55 -4.14 -3.75 -19.53
CA ALA A 55 -2.69 -3.80 -19.36
C ALA A 55 -2.20 -2.79 -18.31
N LEU A 56 -2.70 -1.55 -18.34
CA LEU A 56 -2.36 -0.52 -17.35
C LEU A 56 -2.82 -0.90 -15.95
N LEU A 57 -4.06 -1.38 -15.79
CA LEU A 57 -4.57 -1.85 -14.51
C LEU A 57 -3.82 -3.08 -14.01
N GLY A 58 -3.40 -3.97 -14.91
CA GLY A 58 -2.55 -5.11 -14.59
C GLY A 58 -1.20 -4.69 -14.04
N VAL A 59 -0.52 -3.74 -14.69
CA VAL A 59 0.77 -3.20 -14.21
C VAL A 59 0.61 -2.46 -12.88
N ALA A 60 -0.42 -1.63 -12.72
CA ALA A 60 -0.70 -0.96 -11.46
C ALA A 60 -1.02 -1.97 -10.33
N GLY A 61 -1.78 -3.01 -10.67
CA GLY A 61 -2.11 -4.12 -9.76
C GLY A 61 -0.88 -4.92 -9.34
N THR A 62 0.04 -5.25 -10.27
CA THR A 62 1.29 -5.95 -9.93
C THR A 62 2.21 -5.08 -9.09
N VAL A 63 2.31 -3.77 -9.35
CA VAL A 63 3.08 -2.83 -8.51
C VAL A 63 2.49 -2.72 -7.10
N TYR A 64 1.17 -2.58 -6.98
CA TYR A 64 0.49 -2.54 -5.69
C TYR A 64 0.63 -3.86 -4.92
N PHE A 65 0.47 -5.00 -5.61
CA PHE A 65 0.63 -6.33 -5.04
C PHE A 65 2.08 -6.60 -4.61
N MET A 66 3.07 -6.16 -5.40
CA MET A 66 4.48 -6.20 -5.00
C MET A 66 4.72 -5.34 -3.77
N ASN A 67 4.21 -4.10 -3.72
CA ASN A 67 4.37 -3.25 -2.54
C ASN A 67 3.69 -3.83 -1.28
N PHE A 68 2.62 -4.62 -1.43
CA PHE A 68 1.93 -5.26 -0.32
C PHE A 68 2.54 -6.63 0.09
N ASN A 69 3.17 -7.36 -0.83
CA ASN A 69 3.73 -8.70 -0.60
C ASN A 69 5.26 -8.78 -0.70
N THR A 70 6.00 -7.67 -0.86
CA THR A 70 7.46 -7.71 -0.72
C THR A 70 7.83 -7.91 0.74
N PRO A 71 8.39 -9.06 1.14
CA PRO A 71 8.97 -9.19 2.46
C PRO A 71 10.12 -8.18 2.60
N GLU A 72 10.23 -7.57 3.78
CA GLU A 72 11.08 -6.42 4.16
C GLU A 72 12.61 -6.66 3.97
N ASN A 73 13.01 -7.78 3.40
CA ASN A 73 14.34 -8.38 3.51
C ASN A 73 15.21 -8.34 2.23
N MET A 74 14.75 -7.76 1.09
CA MET A 74 15.56 -7.74 -0.15
C MET A 74 16.38 -6.46 -0.43
N ILE A 75 16.04 -5.30 0.15
CA ILE A 75 16.81 -4.05 -0.03
C ILE A 75 17.71 -3.74 1.18
N THR A 76 17.42 -4.32 2.34
CA THR A 76 18.10 -4.04 3.61
C THR A 76 19.40 -4.85 3.81
N GLN A 77 19.60 -6.01 3.18
CA GLN A 77 20.75 -6.89 3.50
C GLN A 77 22.14 -6.24 3.35
N LYS A 78 22.37 -5.34 2.36
CA LYS A 78 23.69 -4.70 2.18
C LYS A 78 23.98 -3.62 3.24
N LYS A 79 22.97 -2.87 3.68
CA LYS A 79 23.13 -1.89 4.78
C LYS A 79 23.14 -2.56 6.15
N HIS A 80 22.30 -3.59 6.35
CA HIS A 80 22.27 -4.33 7.62
C HIS A 80 23.59 -5.06 7.89
N LYS A 81 24.26 -5.61 6.88
CA LYS A 81 25.53 -6.33 7.07
C LYS A 81 26.69 -5.40 7.45
N SER A 82 26.76 -4.20 6.87
CA SER A 82 27.81 -3.22 7.20
C SER A 82 27.61 -2.59 8.58
N GLU A 83 26.36 -2.33 8.98
CA GLU A 83 26.09 -1.87 10.35
C GLU A 83 26.26 -2.98 11.39
N MET A 84 25.91 -4.23 11.06
CA MET A 84 26.09 -5.38 11.96
C MET A 84 27.57 -5.62 12.26
N THR A 85 28.46 -5.56 11.26
CA THR A 85 29.91 -5.67 11.51
C THR A 85 30.44 -4.58 12.45
N THR A 86 29.91 -3.35 12.37
CA THR A 86 30.32 -2.26 13.28
C THR A 86 29.73 -2.39 14.69
N ARG A 87 28.54 -2.99 14.81
CA ARG A 87 27.92 -3.28 16.11
C ARG A 87 28.59 -4.48 16.77
N ASP A 88 28.94 -5.53 16.02
CA ASP A 88 29.64 -6.71 16.51
C ASP A 88 31.04 -6.36 17.04
N THR A 89 31.78 -5.47 16.36
CA THR A 89 33.09 -4.99 16.85
C THR A 89 32.95 -4.17 18.13
N LYS A 90 31.91 -3.32 18.22
CA LYS A 90 31.63 -2.56 19.46
C LYS A 90 31.15 -3.45 20.59
N ILE A 91 30.37 -4.49 20.29
CA ILE A 91 29.94 -5.48 21.29
C ILE A 91 31.15 -6.23 21.81
N ALA A 92 32.07 -6.65 20.94
CA ALA A 92 33.32 -7.32 21.34
C ALA A 92 34.16 -6.41 22.27
N GLU A 93 34.35 -5.15 21.90
CA GLU A 93 35.05 -4.14 22.71
C GLU A 93 34.33 -3.85 24.04
N LEU A 94 33.00 -3.74 24.03
CA LEU A 94 32.20 -3.58 25.26
C LEU A 94 32.26 -4.83 26.14
N THR A 95 32.25 -6.03 25.57
CA THR A 95 32.40 -7.27 26.36
C THR A 95 33.78 -7.40 26.96
N GLU A 96 34.83 -6.94 26.28
CA GLU A 96 36.19 -6.94 26.81
C GLU A 96 36.36 -5.90 27.93
N THR A 97 35.82 -4.70 27.76
CA THR A 97 35.80 -3.67 28.81
C THR A 97 34.96 -4.08 30.01
N VAL A 98 33.76 -4.65 29.81
CA VAL A 98 32.92 -5.19 30.89
C VAL A 98 33.62 -6.35 31.60
N LYS A 99 34.31 -7.24 30.88
CA LYS A 99 35.10 -8.33 31.49
C LYS A 99 36.25 -7.80 32.34
N ASN A 100 36.96 -6.78 31.86
CA ASN A 100 38.04 -6.13 32.61
C ASN A 100 37.50 -5.35 33.83
N LEU A 101 36.30 -4.78 33.73
CA LEU A 101 35.61 -4.11 34.84
C LEU A 101 35.07 -5.13 35.86
N SER A 102 34.48 -6.24 35.43
CA SER A 102 33.97 -7.29 36.31
C SER A 102 35.09 -8.01 37.05
N MET A 103 36.26 -8.16 36.44
CA MET A 103 37.45 -8.75 37.08
C MET A 103 38.04 -7.83 38.17
N ASN A 104 37.74 -6.52 38.12
CA ASN A 104 38.05 -5.55 39.18
C ASN A 104 36.91 -5.41 40.21
N GLN A 105 35.74 -6.01 39.96
CA GLN A 105 34.52 -5.91 40.78
C GLN A 105 34.19 -7.21 41.53
N GLU A 106 35.09 -8.19 41.55
CA GLU A 106 35.00 -9.40 42.40
C GLU A 106 35.42 -9.15 43.87
N LEU A 107 35.39 -7.89 44.33
CA LEU A 107 35.56 -7.53 45.75
C LEU A 107 34.31 -7.02 46.45
N ASP A 108 33.15 -6.93 45.79
CA ASP A 108 31.89 -6.61 46.49
C ASP A 108 30.72 -7.41 45.93
N SER A 109 30.42 -8.49 46.63
CA SER A 109 29.32 -9.41 46.40
C SER A 109 27.94 -8.77 46.57
N ASN A 110 26.97 -9.38 45.87
CA ASN A 110 25.51 -9.35 46.07
C ASN A 110 24.71 -8.19 45.46
N SER A 111 24.21 -8.38 44.24
CA SER A 111 22.79 -8.75 44.05
C SER A 111 22.48 -9.03 42.57
N THR A 112 21.95 -10.22 42.36
CA THR A 112 21.36 -10.87 41.19
C THR A 112 20.37 -10.04 40.36
N GLY A 113 20.36 -10.26 39.03
CA GLY A 113 19.10 -10.47 38.29
C GLY A 113 18.89 -9.69 36.99
N VAL A 114 19.42 -10.19 35.88
CA VAL A 114 18.97 -9.85 34.52
C VAL A 114 17.75 -10.71 34.16
N GLY A 115 16.65 -10.06 33.76
CA GLY A 115 15.50 -10.68 33.12
C GLY A 115 14.19 -10.54 33.90
N ASN A 116 13.31 -9.66 33.44
CA ASN A 116 11.84 -9.83 33.31
C ASN A 116 11.17 -8.47 33.10
N GLY A 117 10.06 -8.45 32.35
CA GLY A 117 9.32 -7.25 32.01
C GLY A 117 9.20 -6.31 33.20
N ARG A 118 9.86 -5.15 33.10
CA ARG A 118 9.65 -4.06 34.03
C ARG A 118 8.18 -3.73 33.92
N SER A 119 7.41 -4.15 34.91
CA SER A 119 6.06 -3.68 35.00
C SER A 119 6.20 -2.18 35.20
N LEU A 120 5.59 -1.39 34.31
CA LEU A 120 5.61 0.07 34.37
C LEU A 120 4.78 0.59 35.56
N GLN A 121 4.59 -0.24 36.58
CA GLN A 121 4.06 0.17 37.86
C GLN A 121 5.06 1.18 38.44
N ASP A 122 4.51 2.35 38.75
CA ASP A 122 5.14 3.55 39.30
C ASP A 122 5.90 4.50 38.35
N GLU A 123 6.03 4.17 37.07
CA GLU A 123 6.72 5.03 36.10
C GLU A 123 5.76 5.90 35.29
N LEU A 124 6.07 7.20 35.17
CA LEU A 124 5.35 8.13 34.31
C LEU A 124 5.69 7.84 32.84
N VAL A 125 4.70 7.45 32.06
CA VAL A 125 4.88 7.13 30.63
C VAL A 125 4.01 8.01 29.75
N TYR A 126 4.60 8.50 28.66
CA TYR A 126 3.90 9.27 27.64
C TYR A 126 3.47 8.35 26.50
N ALA A 127 2.23 8.52 26.04
CA ALA A 127 1.66 7.75 24.93
C ALA A 127 0.91 8.68 23.97
N VAL A 128 0.85 8.30 22.70
CA VAL A 128 0.09 9.04 21.70
C VAL A 128 -1.24 8.35 21.46
N GLN A 129 -2.34 8.98 21.88
CA GLN A 129 -3.69 8.49 21.63
C GLN A 129 -4.10 8.81 20.19
N ILE A 130 -4.49 7.79 19.42
CA ILE A 130 -4.85 7.90 18.01
C ILE A 130 -6.36 7.90 17.74
N GLY A 131 -7.16 7.48 18.72
CA GLY A 131 -8.62 7.46 18.57
C GLY A 131 -9.38 7.01 19.81
N ALA A 132 -10.69 7.23 19.76
CA ALA A 132 -11.66 6.73 20.72
C ALA A 132 -12.91 6.30 19.93
N PHE A 133 -13.36 5.06 20.11
CA PHE A 133 -14.44 4.47 19.32
C PHE A 133 -15.44 3.76 20.24
N GLU A 134 -16.74 3.84 19.93
CA GLU A 134 -17.79 3.24 20.78
C GLU A 134 -17.86 1.72 20.66
N SER A 135 -17.72 1.18 19.43
CA SER A 135 -18.04 -0.23 19.13
C SER A 135 -16.87 -1.04 18.58
N ILE A 136 -15.71 -0.42 18.33
CA ILE A 136 -14.49 -1.13 17.92
C ILE A 136 -13.82 -1.63 19.19
N ASP A 137 -13.54 -2.94 19.28
CA ASP A 137 -12.73 -3.54 20.36
C ASP A 137 -11.47 -4.14 19.71
N LEU A 138 -10.29 -3.70 20.17
CA LEU A 138 -8.98 -4.16 19.68
C LEU A 138 -8.21 -4.83 20.83
N SER A 139 -8.92 -5.31 21.86
CA SER A 139 -8.32 -5.78 23.11
C SER A 139 -7.35 -6.94 22.87
N MET A 140 -7.69 -7.82 21.92
CA MET A 140 -6.83 -8.92 21.48
C MET A 140 -5.45 -8.46 20.98
N TYR A 141 -5.34 -7.24 20.44
CA TYR A 141 -4.06 -6.67 20.01
C TYR A 141 -3.34 -5.94 21.15
N SER A 142 -4.06 -5.41 22.15
CA SER A 142 -3.45 -4.72 23.31
C SER A 142 -2.72 -5.64 24.27
N GLU A 143 -3.17 -6.87 24.43
CA GLU A 143 -2.53 -7.83 25.34
C GLU A 143 -1.18 -8.32 24.81
N ASN A 144 -1.01 -8.33 23.48
CA ASN A 144 0.19 -8.87 22.83
C ASN A 144 1.22 -7.80 22.45
N PHE A 145 0.85 -6.52 22.43
CA PHE A 145 1.72 -5.42 22.03
C PHE A 145 1.98 -4.47 23.20
N VAL A 146 3.17 -4.54 23.79
CA VAL A 146 3.64 -3.67 24.90
C VAL A 146 3.48 -2.18 24.60
N ASN A 147 3.57 -1.81 23.31
CA ASN A 147 3.47 -0.45 22.80
C ASN A 147 2.04 -0.05 22.37
N PHE A 148 1.02 -0.86 22.65
CA PHE A 148 -0.37 -0.55 22.32
C PHE A 148 -1.26 -0.69 23.56
N ARG A 149 -1.93 0.39 23.93
CA ARG A 149 -2.84 0.45 25.07
C ARG A 149 -4.28 0.67 24.61
N GLN A 150 -5.18 -0.18 25.10
CA GLN A 150 -6.61 0.06 25.06
C GLN A 150 -7.11 0.45 26.45
N ILE A 151 -7.89 1.54 26.52
CA ILE A 151 -8.50 2.01 27.77
C ILE A 151 -10.00 2.15 27.55
N LYS A 152 -10.78 1.38 28.31
CA LYS A 152 -12.25 1.43 28.29
C LYS A 152 -12.72 2.50 29.28
N SER A 153 -13.38 3.55 28.79
CA SER A 153 -13.82 4.66 29.64
C SER A 153 -15.02 5.38 29.02
N GLY A 154 -16.13 5.47 29.78
CA GLY A 154 -17.31 6.23 29.40
C GLY A 154 -18.06 5.69 28.17
N GLY A 155 -18.00 4.38 27.91
CA GLY A 155 -18.61 3.76 26.72
C GLY A 155 -17.73 3.80 25.46
N PHE A 156 -16.52 4.37 25.54
CA PHE A 156 -15.57 4.40 24.43
C PHE A 156 -14.34 3.53 24.73
N ASN A 157 -13.84 2.87 23.69
CA ASN A 157 -12.54 2.23 23.63
C ASN A 157 -11.52 3.24 23.09
N LYS A 158 -10.62 3.70 23.96
CA LYS A 158 -9.54 4.63 23.64
C LYS A 158 -8.28 3.87 23.29
N TYR A 159 -7.58 4.30 22.24
CA TYR A 159 -6.39 3.61 21.72
C TYR A 159 -5.18 4.52 21.72
N ALA A 160 -4.13 4.09 22.43
CA ALA A 160 -2.85 4.79 22.50
C ALA A 160 -1.69 3.90 22.08
N LEU A 161 -0.69 4.53 21.46
CA LEU A 161 0.51 3.89 20.92
C LEU A 161 1.77 4.51 21.53
N GLY A 162 2.74 3.65 21.78
CA GLY A 162 4.05 3.98 22.31
C GLY A 162 4.08 4.16 23.83
N ASN A 163 5.22 3.80 24.43
CA ASN A 163 5.54 4.02 25.82
C ASN A 163 6.84 4.81 25.85
N PHE A 164 6.75 6.12 25.99
CA PHE A 164 7.91 7.02 25.96
C PHE A 164 8.21 7.52 27.36
N GLU A 165 9.48 7.58 27.71
CA GLU A 165 9.94 8.14 28.99
C GLU A 165 9.87 9.67 28.97
N THR A 166 10.01 10.29 27.80
CA THR A 166 10.02 11.75 27.64
C THR A 166 8.91 12.26 26.73
N LEU A 167 8.37 13.44 27.06
CA LEU A 167 7.39 14.13 26.22
C LEU A 167 7.93 14.42 24.81
N ASN A 168 9.23 14.69 24.67
CA ASN A 168 9.84 15.01 23.37
C ASN A 168 9.85 13.82 22.40
N GLU A 169 10.05 12.60 22.92
CA GLU A 169 9.92 11.38 22.13
C GLU A 169 8.49 11.16 21.66
N ALA A 170 7.52 11.35 22.56
CA ALA A 170 6.10 11.28 22.22
C ALA A 170 5.72 12.32 21.15
N LYS A 171 6.30 13.54 21.19
CA LYS A 171 6.10 14.57 20.15
C LYS A 171 6.65 14.14 18.80
N LYS A 172 7.87 13.57 18.75
CA LYS A 172 8.44 13.03 17.51
C LYS A 172 7.54 11.95 16.92
N PHE A 173 7.10 11.02 17.75
CA PHE A 173 6.22 9.93 17.32
C PHE A 173 4.84 10.44 16.86
N ARG A 174 4.24 11.39 17.58
CA ARG A 174 2.99 12.05 17.16
C ARG A 174 3.14 12.67 15.76
N ARG A 175 4.24 13.37 15.48
CA ARG A 175 4.46 13.96 14.14
C ARG A 175 4.47 12.90 13.04
N GLU A 176 5.09 11.75 13.28
CA GLU A 176 5.06 10.64 12.33
C GLU A 176 3.65 10.08 12.17
N LEU A 177 2.90 9.88 13.26
CA LEU A 177 1.51 9.43 13.20
C LEU A 177 0.60 10.41 12.44
N VAL A 178 0.78 11.72 12.62
CA VAL A 178 0.04 12.75 11.88
C VAL A 178 0.38 12.68 10.39
N ARG A 179 1.66 12.49 10.02
CA ARG A 179 2.08 12.29 8.62
C ARG A 179 1.47 11.03 8.00
N LEU A 180 1.23 9.99 8.80
CA LEU A 180 0.56 8.76 8.39
C LEU A 180 -0.97 8.89 8.29
N GLY A 181 -1.54 10.03 8.71
CA GLY A 181 -2.97 10.32 8.58
C GLY A 181 -3.76 10.35 9.88
N PHE A 182 -3.14 10.07 11.03
CA PHE A 182 -3.76 10.22 12.35
C PHE A 182 -3.77 11.69 12.79
N ARG A 183 -4.59 12.50 12.10
CA ARG A 183 -4.63 13.96 12.27
C ARG A 183 -5.00 14.41 13.69
N ASN A 184 -5.88 13.66 14.36
CA ASN A 184 -6.36 13.99 15.70
C ASN A 184 -5.56 13.27 16.81
N ALA A 185 -4.33 12.85 16.51
CA ALA A 185 -3.49 12.20 17.50
C ALA A 185 -3.01 13.22 18.54
N PHE A 186 -3.13 12.87 19.82
CA PHE A 186 -2.74 13.73 20.95
C PHE A 186 -1.91 12.95 21.97
N ILE A 187 -1.10 13.68 22.75
CA ILE A 187 -0.19 13.07 23.74
C ILE A 187 -0.87 13.08 25.10
N ALA A 188 -0.89 11.94 25.76
CA ALA A 188 -1.35 11.80 27.13
C ALA A 188 -0.28 11.10 27.99
N SER A 189 -0.16 11.54 29.23
CA SER A 189 0.69 10.90 30.23
C SER A 189 -0.13 9.91 31.04
N TYR A 190 0.51 8.80 31.40
CA TYR A 190 -0.07 7.71 32.15
C TYR A 190 0.85 7.33 33.30
N GLN A 191 0.27 6.97 34.44
CA GLN A 191 0.98 6.41 35.57
C GLN A 191 0.14 5.28 36.12
N ASN A 192 0.74 4.12 36.42
CA ASN A 192 0.03 2.95 36.93
C ASN A 192 -1.15 2.49 36.05
N GLY A 193 -1.07 2.72 34.74
CA GLY A 193 -2.13 2.39 33.78
C GLY A 193 -3.29 3.38 33.71
N GLU A 194 -3.32 4.39 34.59
CA GLU A 194 -4.32 5.46 34.57
C GLU A 194 -3.80 6.70 33.84
N ARG A 195 -4.70 7.41 33.17
CA ARG A 195 -4.35 8.65 32.46
C ARG A 195 -4.23 9.79 33.48
N LEU A 196 -3.07 10.40 33.54
CA LEU A 196 -2.80 11.53 34.42
C LEU A 196 -3.33 12.83 33.79
N GLN A 197 -2.81 13.21 32.62
CA GLN A 197 -3.23 14.42 31.93
C GLN A 197 -3.02 14.33 30.41
N ILE A 198 -3.61 15.29 29.69
CA ILE A 198 -3.35 15.52 28.27
C ILE A 198 -2.26 16.57 28.18
N GLU A 199 -1.08 16.17 27.71
CA GLU A 199 0.10 17.04 27.63
C GLU A 199 0.03 17.97 26.42
N GLU A 200 -0.53 17.47 25.31
CA GLU A 200 -0.61 18.24 24.08
C GLU A 200 -1.76 17.74 23.19
N ALA A 201 -2.70 18.65 22.88
CA ALA A 201 -3.79 18.45 21.95
C ALA A 201 -3.91 19.68 21.04
N TRP A 202 -3.83 19.47 19.72
CA TRP A 202 -4.04 20.48 18.69
C TRP A 202 -4.65 19.81 17.47
#